data_AF-A0A4R4VB07-F1
#
_entry.id   AF-A0A4R4VB07-F1
#
_cell.length_a   1.000
_cell.length_b   1.000
_cell.length_c   1.000
_cell.angle_alpha   90.00
_cell.angle_beta   90.00
_cell.angle_gamma   90.00
#
_symmetry.space_group_name_H-M   'P 1'
#
loop_
_entity.id
_entity.type
_entity.pdbx_description
1 polymer ?
#
loop_
_entity_poly.entity_id
_entity_poly.type
_entity_poly.pdbx_seq_one_letter_code
_entity_poly.pdbx_strand_id
1 'polypeptide(L)' 'MFVRLLHRIGLRSAQLHVASMVGIALCLGLWVRAKTVDQQERGNAERRALFTGLWPPTLWLIGDSLREFE' A
#
# COMPACT_ATOMS: atom_id res chain seq x y z
N MET A 1 -12.22 15.25 -11.40
CA MET A 1 -13.31 15.56 -10.44
C MET A 1 -13.12 14.80 -9.13
N PHE A 2 -12.88 13.48 -9.19
CA PHE A 2 -12.69 12.63 -8.01
C PHE A 2 -11.47 13.00 -7.14
N VAL A 3 -10.32 13.24 -7.75
CA VAL A 3 -9.08 13.64 -7.05
C VAL A 3 -9.25 15.00 -6.33
N ARG A 4 -9.96 15.94 -6.95
CA ARG A 4 -10.33 17.22 -6.30
C ARG A 4 -11.20 17.02 -5.06
N LEU A 5 -12.11 16.04 -5.07
CA LEU A 5 -12.92 15.71 -3.90
C LEU A 5 -12.05 15.11 -2.78
N LEU A 6 -11.16 14.17 -3.12
CA LEU A 6 -10.19 13.59 -2.19
C LEU A 6 -9.34 14.67 -1.52
N HIS A 7 -8.83 15.63 -2.29
CA HIS A 7 -8.09 16.76 -1.74
C HIS A 7 -8.94 17.65 -0.82
N ARG A 8 -10.20 17.93 -1.21
CA ARG A 8 -11.13 18.73 -0.39
C ARG A 8 -11.50 18.09 0.94
N ILE A 9 -11.56 16.76 1.02
CA ILE A 9 -11.78 16.04 2.29
C ILE A 9 -10.51 15.92 3.14
N GLY A 10 -9.41 16.54 2.72
CA GLY A 10 -8.18 16.65 3.51
C GLY A 10 -7.11 15.62 3.19
N LEU A 11 -7.30 14.76 2.18
CA LEU A 11 -6.26 13.83 1.73
C LEU A 11 -5.12 14.58 1.03
N ARG A 12 -3.88 14.30 1.43
CA ARG A 12 -2.67 14.94 0.91
C ARG A 12 -1.72 13.93 0.28
N SER A 13 -0.98 14.34 -0.75
CA SER A 13 -0.02 13.51 -1.48
C SER A 13 0.96 12.81 -0.54
N ALA A 14 1.52 13.55 0.42
CA ALA A 14 2.44 13.04 1.42
C ALA A 14 1.88 11.87 2.24
N GLN A 15 0.59 11.93 2.62
CA GLN A 15 -0.05 10.83 3.37
C GLN A 15 -0.10 9.56 2.53
N LEU A 16 -0.42 9.68 1.24
CA LEU A 16 -0.54 8.56 0.31
C LEU A 16 0.83 7.97 -0.05
N HIS A 17 1.86 8.80 -0.23
CA HIS A 17 3.23 8.34 -0.44
C HIS A 17 3.79 7.64 0.80
N VAL A 18 3.54 8.17 2.00
CA VAL A 18 3.92 7.49 3.25
C VAL A 18 3.17 6.16 3.40
N ALA A 19 1.85 6.14 3.16
CA ALA A 19 1.06 4.91 3.20
C ALA A 19 1.55 3.87 2.19
N SER A 20 1.99 4.30 1.00
CA SER A 20 2.64 3.45 0.00
C SER A 20 3.93 2.83 0.54
N MET A 21 4.83 3.63 1.12
CA MET A 21 6.07 3.13 1.74
C MET A 21 5.83 2.17 2.90
N VAL A 22 4.85 2.48 3.76
CA VAL A 22 4.41 1.56 4.82
C VAL A 22 3.86 0.26 4.24
N GLY A 23 3.11 0.33 3.14
CA GLY A 23 2.61 -0.85 2.44
C GLY A 23 3.72 -1.75 1.90
N ILE A 24 4.80 -1.16 1.36
CA ILE A 24 6.00 -1.93 0.95
C ILE A 24 6.61 -2.63 2.16
N ALA A 25 6.85 -1.89 3.25
CA ALA A 25 7.42 -2.45 4.47
C ALA A 25 6.55 -3.58 5.05
N LEU A 26 5.22 -3.41 5.04
CA LEU A 26 4.28 -4.41 5.49
C LEU A 26 4.29 -5.66 4.59
N CYS A 27 4.30 -5.48 3.26
CA CYS A 27 4.42 -6.57 2.30
C CYS A 27 5.69 -7.39 2.54
N LEU A 28 6.84 -6.72 2.67
CA LEU A 28 8.12 -7.38 2.95
C LEU A 28 8.10 -8.10 4.30
N GLY A 29 7.58 -7.47 5.36
CA GLY A 29 7.43 -8.08 6.67
C GLY A 29 6.53 -9.32 6.66
N LEU A 30 5.40 -9.27 5.96
CA LEU A 30 4.51 -10.41 5.77
C LEU A 30 5.17 -11.52 4.97
N TRP A 31 5.95 -11.19 3.94
CA TRP A 31 6.67 -12.19 3.16
C TRP A 31 7.78 -12.87 3.97
N VAL A 32 8.52 -12.11 4.78
CA VAL A 32 9.50 -12.68 5.73
C VAL A 32 8.79 -13.59 6.73
N ARG A 33 7.67 -13.15 7.31
CA ARG A 33 6.84 -13.98 8.21
C ARG A 33 6.31 -15.24 7.52
N ALA A 34 5.98 -15.18 6.24
CA ALA A 34 5.54 -16.36 5.50
C ALA A 34 6.63 -17.46 5.43
N LYS A 35 7.91 -17.09 5.58
CA LYS A 35 9.02 -18.06 5.66
C LYS A 35 9.16 -18.72 7.04
N THR A 36 8.49 -18.20 8.06
CA THR A 36 8.57 -18.72 9.44
C THR A 36 7.34 -19.53 9.85
N VAL A 37 6.32 -19.63 9.00
CA VAL A 37 5.11 -20.43 9.26
C VAL A 37 5.24 -21.83 8.65
N ASP A 38 4.46 -22.77 9.18
CA ASP A 38 4.40 -24.14 8.66
C ASP A 38 3.96 -24.17 7.18
N GLN A 39 4.36 -25.21 6.45
CA GLN A 39 4.10 -25.37 5.02
C GLN A 39 2.60 -25.36 4.68
N GLN A 40 1.73 -25.83 5.58
CA GLN A 40 0.27 -25.76 5.38
C GLN A 40 -0.25 -24.31 5.33
N GLU A 41 0.32 -23.42 6.16
CA GLU A 41 -0.10 -22.02 6.28
C GLU A 41 0.67 -21.07 5.36
N ARG A 42 1.83 -21.51 4.87
CA ARG A 42 2.74 -20.71 4.04
C ARG A 42 2.06 -20.13 2.81
N GLY A 43 1.29 -20.94 2.08
CA GLY A 43 0.61 -20.47 0.87
C GLY A 43 -0.40 -19.35 1.16
N ASN A 44 -1.10 -19.42 2.29
CA ASN A 44 -2.01 -18.35 2.74
C ASN A 44 -1.22 -17.09 3.14
N ALA A 45 -0.11 -17.25 3.85
CA ALA A 45 0.76 -16.14 4.25
C ALA A 45 1.38 -15.42 3.03
N GLU A 46 1.87 -16.16 2.04
CA GLU A 46 2.42 -15.60 0.80
C GLU A 46 1.36 -14.84 -0.01
N ARG A 47 0.13 -15.36 -0.12
CA ARG A 47 -0.99 -14.63 -0.79
C ARG A 47 -1.30 -13.31 -0.11
N ARG A 48 -1.29 -13.27 1.23
CA ARG A 48 -1.51 -12.01 1.98
C ARG A 48 -0.41 -11.00 1.68
N ALA A 49 0.85 -11.44 1.69
CA ALA A 49 1.98 -10.57 1.34
C ALA A 49 1.84 -10.01 -0.09
N LEU A 50 1.56 -10.87 -1.08
CA LEU A 50 1.36 -10.46 -2.46
C LEU A 50 0.20 -9.47 -2.61
N PHE A 51 -0.94 -9.74 -1.98
CA PHE A 51 -2.09 -8.84 -2.04
C PHE A 51 -1.77 -7.47 -1.42
N THR A 52 -1.06 -7.44 -0.29
CA THR A 52 -0.57 -6.18 0.30
C THR A 52 0.38 -5.45 -0.65
N GLY A 53 1.26 -6.18 -1.36
CA GLY A 53 2.22 -5.62 -2.31
C GLY A 53 1.61 -4.96 -3.55
N LEU A 54 0.32 -5.18 -3.85
CA LEU A 54 -0.38 -4.53 -4.95
C LEU A 54 -0.81 -3.09 -4.63
N TRP A 55 -1.01 -2.74 -3.36
CA TRP A 55 -1.50 -1.42 -2.95
C TRP A 55 -0.48 -0.28 -3.03
N PRO A 56 0.83 -0.47 -2.72
CA PRO A 56 1.82 0.60 -2.80
C PRO A 56 1.84 1.40 -4.11
N PRO A 57 1.91 0.78 -5.31
CA PRO A 57 1.91 1.55 -6.55
C PRO A 57 0.59 2.30 -6.76
N THR A 58 -0.55 1.70 -6.40
CA THR A 58 -1.86 2.36 -6.48
C THR A 58 -1.92 3.59 -5.57
N LEU A 59 -1.53 3.45 -4.31
CA LEU A 59 -1.50 4.56 -3.36
C LEU A 59 -0.55 5.67 -3.81
N TRP A 60 0.61 5.30 -4.37
CA TRP A 60 1.58 6.26 -4.88
C TRP A 60 0.99 7.10 -6.03
N LEU A 61 0.38 6.45 -7.02
CA LEU A 61 -0.22 7.13 -8.17
C LEU A 61 -1.42 8.03 -7.78
N ILE A 62 -2.19 7.63 -6.76
CA ILE A 62 -3.23 8.50 -6.18
C ILE A 62 -2.59 9.72 -5.52
N GLY A 63 -1.48 9.53 -4.79
CA GLY A 63 -0.69 10.60 -4.21
C GLY A 63 -0.15 11.58 -5.25
N ASP A 64 0.40 11.08 -6.35
CA ASP A 64 0.88 11.90 -7.47
C ASP A 64 -0.25 12.71 -8.09
N SER A 65 -1.42 12.09 -8.27
CA SER A 65 -2.61 12.80 -8.76
C SER A 65 -3.07 13.91 -7.80
N LEU A 66 -2.99 13.69 -6.49
CA LEU A 66 -3.34 14.70 -5.48
C LEU A 66 -2.37 15.87 -5.45
N ARG A 67 -1.09 15.61 -5.71
CA ARG A 67 -0.03 16.63 -5.73
C ARG A 67 -0.26 17.72 -6.77
N GLU A 68 -1.02 17.45 -7.82
CA GLU A 68 -1.44 18.48 -8.81
C GLU A 68 -2.39 19.54 -8.22
N PHE A 69 -3.00 19.28 -7.06
CA PHE A 69 -3.97 20.15 -6.40
C PHE A 69 -3.46 20.76 -5.09
N GLU A 70 -2.25 20.41 -4.67
CA GLU A 70 -1.55 20.98 -3.51
C GLU A 70 -0.81 22.26 -3.88
#